data_AF-A0A382FAC3-F1
#
_entry.id   AF-A0A382FAC3-F1
#
_cell.length_a   1.000
_cell.length_b   1.000
_cell.length_c   1.000
_cell.angle_alpha   90.00
_cell.angle_beta   90.00
_cell.angle_gamma   90.00
#
_symmetry.space_group_name_H-M   'P 1'
#
loop_
_entity.id
_entity.type
_entity.pdbx_description
1 polymer ?
#
loop_
_entity_poly.entity_id
_entity_poly.type
_entity_poly.pdbx_seq_one_letter_code
_entity_poly.pdbx_strand_id
1 'polypeptide(L)'
;YSALAGFVEHGESVEEAARREIKEESGIVVGEVTYVASQPWPFPYSLMIGCYGEALTETIVLDKDELVDARWFTKDHLRAVLAGSVDDLTIPGRLAIARHLIEKWVAQ
;
A
#
# COMPACT_ATOMS: atom_id res chain seq x y z
N TYR A 1 1.01 2.11 -10.02
CA TYR A 1 1.23 2.29 -8.58
C TYR A 1 0.25 1.43 -7.81
N SER A 2 0.71 0.79 -6.75
CA SER A 2 -0.06 -0.07 -5.86
C SER A 2 0.33 0.25 -4.42
N ALA A 3 -0.38 -0.33 -3.44
CA ALA A 3 0.11 -0.35 -2.07
C ALA A 3 1.42 -1.14 -1.97
N LEU A 4 2.32 -0.71 -1.07
CA LEU A 4 3.52 -1.45 -0.67
C LEU A 4 3.12 -2.76 0.01
N ALA A 5 3.90 -3.82 -0.15
CA ALA A 5 3.58 -5.12 0.42
C ALA A 5 4.80 -6.04 0.46
N GLY A 6 5.02 -6.64 1.62
CA GLY A 6 5.99 -7.73 1.78
C GLY A 6 5.50 -8.84 2.69
N PHE A 7 6.38 -9.76 3.01
CA PHE A 7 6.07 -10.93 3.83
C PHE A 7 6.20 -10.59 5.32
N VAL A 8 5.36 -11.22 6.14
CA VAL A 8 5.55 -11.19 7.60
C VAL A 8 6.69 -12.14 7.95
N GLU A 9 7.70 -11.65 8.67
CA GLU A 9 8.83 -12.46 9.12
C GLU A 9 8.56 -13.20 10.44
N HIS A 10 9.46 -14.11 10.80
CA HIS A 10 9.31 -14.89 12.02
C HIS A 10 9.41 -14.00 13.26
N GLY A 11 8.35 -14.04 14.08
CA GLY A 11 8.28 -13.26 15.32
C GLY A 11 7.67 -11.87 15.14
N GLU A 12 7.29 -11.48 13.93
CA GLU A 12 6.58 -10.22 13.68
C GLU A 12 5.07 -10.38 13.85
N SER A 13 4.45 -9.36 14.44
CA SER A 13 3.05 -9.04 14.23
C SER A 13 2.82 -8.46 12.82
N VAL A 14 1.57 -8.40 12.38
CA VAL A 14 1.20 -7.77 11.10
C VAL A 14 1.60 -6.30 11.08
N GLU A 15 1.45 -5.62 12.21
CA GLU A 15 1.75 -4.21 12.37
C GLU A 15 3.27 -3.96 12.36
N GLU A 16 4.08 -4.86 12.91
CA GLU A 16 5.55 -4.79 12.82
C GLU A 16 6.02 -4.99 11.37
N ALA A 17 5.52 -6.03 10.70
CA ALA A 17 5.87 -6.30 9.30
C ALA A 17 5.49 -5.12 8.39
N ALA A 18 4.27 -4.57 8.52
CA ALA A 18 3.86 -3.41 7.74
C ALA A 18 4.76 -2.19 7.94
N ARG A 19 5.21 -1.93 9.18
CA ARG A 19 6.13 -0.81 9.46
C ARG A 19 7.53 -1.06 8.91
N ARG A 20 8.03 -2.29 9.03
CA ARG A 20 9.35 -2.68 8.49
C ARG A 20 9.36 -2.54 6.97
N GLU A 21 8.44 -3.21 6.28
CA GLU A 21 8.35 -3.23 4.82
C GLU A 21 8.22 -1.80 4.24
N ILE A 22 7.31 -0.99 4.78
CA ILE A 22 7.13 0.39 4.30
C ILE A 22 8.42 1.20 4.50
N LYS A 23 9.12 1.01 5.61
CA LYS A 23 10.37 1.71 5.89
C LYS A 23 11.52 1.23 5.01
N GLU A 24 11.62 -0.06 4.74
CA GLU A 24 12.65 -0.66 3.87
C GLU A 24 12.47 -0.18 2.42
N GLU A 25 11.27 -0.31 1.87
CA GLU A 25 11.01 0.00 0.46
C GLU A 25 11.00 1.52 0.17
N SER A 26 10.49 2.34 1.10
CA SER A 26 10.20 3.76 0.84
C SER A 26 10.87 4.75 1.80
N GLY A 27 11.53 4.27 2.85
CA GLY A 27 12.13 5.12 3.90
C GLY A 27 11.11 5.78 4.85
N ILE A 28 9.80 5.56 4.63
CA ILE A 28 8.74 6.19 5.41
C ILE A 28 8.57 5.48 6.76
N VAL A 29 8.60 6.26 7.83
CA VAL A 29 8.27 5.78 9.17
C VAL A 29 6.76 5.83 9.38
N VAL A 30 6.18 4.71 9.81
CA VAL A 30 4.74 4.56 10.05
C VAL A 30 4.46 4.34 11.53
N GLY A 31 3.43 5.04 12.04
CA GLY A 31 2.94 4.96 13.41
C GLY A 31 1.85 3.89 13.56
N GLU A 32 0.60 4.31 13.78
CA GLU A 32 -0.52 3.38 13.91
C GLU A 32 -0.77 2.59 12.62
N VAL A 33 -1.05 1.29 12.78
CA VAL A 33 -1.39 0.37 11.69
C VAL A 33 -2.74 -0.25 12.01
N THR A 34 -3.71 -0.09 11.11
CA THR A 34 -5.08 -0.57 11.30
C THR A 34 -5.45 -1.59 10.23
N TYR A 35 -5.88 -2.77 10.66
CA TYR A 35 -6.39 -3.81 9.76
C TYR A 35 -7.66 -3.35 9.01
N VAL A 36 -7.77 -3.71 7.73
CA VAL A 36 -8.89 -3.32 6.86
C VAL A 36 -9.63 -4.52 6.29
N ALA A 37 -8.89 -5.47 5.71
CA ALA A 37 -9.41 -6.64 5.00
C ALA A 37 -8.33 -7.70 4.79
N SER A 38 -8.71 -8.92 4.43
CA SER A 38 -7.79 -9.94 3.94
C SER A 38 -8.26 -10.52 2.61
N GLN A 39 -7.32 -11.03 1.82
CA GLN A 39 -7.60 -11.64 0.52
C GLN A 39 -6.62 -12.80 0.27
N PRO A 40 -7.10 -14.01 -0.07
CA PRO A 40 -6.21 -15.06 -0.55
C PRO A 40 -5.63 -14.66 -1.91
N TRP A 41 -4.32 -14.83 -2.08
CA TRP A 41 -3.60 -14.54 -3.32
C TRP A 41 -2.94 -15.80 -3.87
N PRO A 42 -3.42 -16.34 -5.00
CA PRO A 42 -3.10 -17.71 -5.45
C PRO A 42 -1.74 -17.85 -6.16
N PHE A 43 -0.85 -16.85 -6.09
CA PHE A 43 0.47 -16.90 -6.73
C PHE A 43 1.56 -16.35 -5.79
N PRO A 44 2.43 -17.19 -5.20
CA PRO A 44 2.41 -18.66 -5.19
C PRO A 44 1.31 -19.23 -4.27
N TYR A 45 1.24 -18.85 -2.99
CA TYR A 45 0.15 -19.22 -2.05
C TYR A 45 0.20 -18.27 -0.84
N SER A 46 -0.30 -17.04 -0.98
CA SER A 46 -0.20 -16.03 0.08
C SER A 46 -1.57 -15.63 0.63
N LEU A 47 -1.62 -15.19 1.89
CA LEU A 47 -2.75 -14.45 2.43
C LEU A 47 -2.35 -12.99 2.50
N MET A 48 -2.98 -12.14 1.70
CA MET A 48 -2.79 -10.70 1.80
C MET A 48 -3.58 -10.19 3.00
N ILE A 49 -2.92 -9.44 3.87
CA ILE A 49 -3.54 -8.72 4.97
C ILE A 49 -3.41 -7.24 4.66
N GLY A 50 -4.53 -6.62 4.28
CA GLY A 50 -4.59 -5.21 3.91
C GLY A 50 -4.75 -4.33 5.13
N CYS A 51 -3.84 -3.38 5.30
CA CYS A 51 -3.79 -2.44 6.42
C CYS A 51 -3.71 -1.00 5.92
N TYR A 52 -4.08 -0.05 6.78
CA TYR A 52 -3.68 1.36 6.64
C TYR A 52 -2.60 1.67 7.67
N GLY A 53 -1.55 2.35 7.23
CA GLY A 53 -0.50 2.89 8.08
C GLY A 53 -0.53 4.42 8.08
N GLU A 54 -0.45 5.04 9.25
CA GLU A 54 -0.31 6.49 9.39
C GLU A 54 1.17 6.88 9.29
N ALA A 55 1.54 7.61 8.23
CA ALA A 55 2.92 8.05 8.03
C ALA A 55 3.29 9.17 9.02
N LEU A 56 4.42 9.02 9.70
CA LEU A 56 5.00 10.00 10.61
C LEU A 56 6.07 10.88 9.92
N THR A 57 6.48 10.51 8.71
CA THR A 57 7.46 11.20 7.88
C THR A 57 6.98 11.21 6.43
N GLU A 58 7.42 12.20 5.64
CA GLU A 58 6.99 12.32 4.23
C GLU A 58 8.15 12.17 3.23
N THR A 59 9.40 12.21 3.68
CA THR A 59 10.56 12.10 2.78
C THR A 59 10.74 10.66 2.32
N ILE A 60 10.52 10.43 1.03
CA ILE A 60 10.70 9.12 0.39
C ILE A 60 12.19 8.90 0.09
N VAL A 61 12.73 7.80 0.57
CA VAL A 61 14.06 7.28 0.21
C VAL A 61 13.86 5.86 -0.29
N LEU A 62 13.91 5.68 -1.60
CA LEU A 62 13.61 4.40 -2.24
C LEU A 62 14.74 3.38 -2.07
N ASP A 63 14.37 2.16 -1.73
CA ASP A 63 15.15 1.00 -2.12
C ASP A 63 14.94 0.73 -3.63
N LYS A 64 16.01 0.90 -4.39
CA LYS A 64 15.98 0.76 -5.86
C LYS A 64 16.10 -0.68 -6.34
N ASP A 65 16.46 -1.60 -5.45
CA ASP A 65 16.48 -3.03 -5.77
C ASP A 65 15.06 -3.61 -5.79
N GLU A 66 14.12 -3.00 -5.05
CA GLU A 66 12.72 -3.42 -4.97
C GLU A 66 11.75 -2.52 -5.74
N LEU A 67 11.90 -1.19 -5.63
CA LEU A 67 10.97 -0.23 -6.22
C LEU A 67 11.61 0.63 -7.32
N VAL A 68 10.88 0.76 -8.43
CA VAL A 68 11.24 1.70 -9.50
C VAL A 68 10.84 3.14 -9.15
N ASP A 69 9.73 3.31 -8.41
CA ASP A 69 9.18 4.62 -8.05
C ASP A 69 8.19 4.52 -6.88
N ALA A 70 8.12 5.56 -6.03
CA ALA A 70 7.09 5.74 -5.01
C ALA A 70 6.78 7.23 -4.86
N ARG A 71 5.49 7.55 -4.67
CA ARG A 71 4.99 8.93 -4.62
C ARG A 71 3.82 9.05 -3.67
N TRP A 72 3.66 10.26 -3.14
CA TRP A 72 2.43 10.68 -2.48
C TRP A 72 1.37 11.06 -3.51
N PHE A 73 0.13 10.60 -3.28
CA PHE A 73 -1.03 10.93 -4.09
C PHE A 73 -2.11 11.57 -3.21
N THR A 74 -2.76 12.62 -3.72
CA THR A 74 -3.88 13.24 -3.01
C THR A 74 -5.16 12.43 -3.21
N LYS A 75 -6.09 12.50 -2.24
CA LYS A 75 -7.41 11.87 -2.38
C LYS A 75 -8.13 12.33 -3.64
N ASP A 76 -8.06 13.62 -3.98
CA ASP A 76 -8.76 14.17 -5.15
C ASP A 76 -8.18 13.67 -6.48
N HIS A 77 -6.85 13.51 -6.57
CA HIS A 77 -6.23 12.91 -7.74
C HIS A 77 -6.66 11.45 -7.90
N LEU A 78 -6.65 10.66 -6.83
CA LEU A 78 -7.12 9.28 -6.89
C LEU A 78 -8.62 9.18 -7.22
N ARG A 79 -9.47 10.12 -6.74
CA ARG A 79 -10.89 10.20 -7.15
C ARG A 79 -11.03 10.41 -8.65
N ALA A 80 -10.26 11.32 -9.22
CA ALA A 80 -10.28 11.60 -10.65
C ALA A 80 -9.83 10.39 -11.48
N VAL A 81 -8.77 9.69 -11.04
CA VAL A 81 -8.27 8.46 -11.67
C VAL A 81 -9.31 7.33 -11.58
N LEU A 82 -9.92 7.13 -10.41
CA LEU A 82 -10.96 6.12 -10.20
C LEU A 82 -12.23 6.37 -11.02
N ALA A 83 -12.59 7.64 -11.22
CA ALA A 83 -13.71 8.06 -12.06
C ALA A 83 -13.41 7.98 -13.57
N GLY A 84 -12.15 7.79 -13.96
CA GLY A 84 -11.70 7.81 -15.36
C GLY A 84 -11.64 9.22 -15.95
N SER A 85 -11.68 10.26 -15.12
CA SER A 85 -11.54 11.66 -15.54
C SER A 85 -10.09 12.05 -15.83
N VAL A 86 -9.12 11.28 -15.29
CA VAL A 86 -7.68 11.41 -15.49
C VAL A 86 -7.09 10.01 -15.70
N ASP A 87 -6.15 9.86 -16.63
CA ASP A 87 -5.54 8.58 -17.02
C ASP A 87 -3.99 8.56 -16.89
N ASP A 88 -3.42 9.52 -16.16
CA ASP A 88 -1.98 9.65 -15.92
C ASP A 88 -1.40 8.63 -14.92
N LEU A 89 -2.27 7.82 -14.30
CA LEU A 89 -1.91 6.88 -13.24
C LEU A 89 -2.58 5.53 -13.46
N THR A 90 -1.77 4.47 -13.64
CA THR A 90 -2.27 3.09 -13.62
C THR A 90 -2.35 2.57 -12.19
N ILE A 91 -3.53 2.12 -11.77
CA ILE A 91 -3.81 1.52 -10.46
C ILE A 91 -4.27 0.06 -10.62
N PRO A 92 -4.23 -0.78 -9.57
CA PRO A 92 -4.55 -2.19 -9.69
C PRO A 92 -6.00 -2.44 -10.13
N GLY A 93 -6.22 -3.61 -10.74
CA GLY A 93 -7.55 -4.04 -11.19
C GLY A 93 -8.53 -4.22 -10.02
N ARG A 94 -9.84 -4.14 -10.30
CA ARG A 94 -10.92 -4.14 -9.29
C ARG A 94 -10.93 -5.33 -8.32
N LEU A 95 -10.32 -6.45 -8.71
CA LEU A 95 -10.25 -7.65 -7.87
C LEU A 95 -9.07 -7.64 -6.89
N ALA A 96 -8.08 -6.76 -7.05
CA ALA A 96 -6.91 -6.73 -6.19
C ALA A 96 -7.22 -6.07 -4.83
N ILE A 97 -6.72 -6.63 -3.73
CA ILE A 97 -6.86 -6.02 -2.40
C ILE A 97 -6.32 -4.59 -2.37
N ALA A 98 -5.23 -4.30 -3.07
CA ALA A 98 -4.69 -2.95 -3.18
C ALA A 98 -5.70 -1.97 -3.79
N ARG A 99 -6.49 -2.41 -4.79
CA ARG A 99 -7.58 -1.59 -5.36
C ARG A 99 -8.69 -1.35 -4.34
N HIS A 100 -9.05 -2.38 -3.57
CA HIS A 100 -10.05 -2.25 -2.50
C HIS A 100 -9.60 -1.26 -1.41
N LEU A 101 -8.34 -1.30 -0.99
CA LEU A 101 -7.76 -0.36 -0.01
C LEU A 101 -7.80 1.08 -0.53
N ILE A 102 -7.42 1.32 -1.80
CA ILE A 102 -7.47 2.65 -2.41
C ILE A 102 -8.90 3.19 -2.43
N GLU A 103 -9.87 2.41 -2.94
CA GLU A 103 -11.26 2.84 -3.04
C GLU A 103 -11.87 3.15 -1.66
N LYS A 104 -11.57 2.32 -0.65
CA LYS A 104 -12.06 2.51 0.71
C LYS A 104 -11.41 3.72 1.39
N TRP A 105 -10.12 3.99 1.19
CA TRP A 105 -9.44 5.17 1.74
C TRP A 105 -9.95 6.47 1.12
N VAL A 106 -10.19 6.47 -0.19
CA VAL A 106 -10.73 7.63 -0.93
C VAL A 106 -12.17 7.97 -0.50
N ALA A 107 -12.95 6.97 -0.08
CA ALA A 107 -14.32 7.13 0.37
C ALA A 107 -14.47 7.60 1.84
N GLN A 108 -13.39 7.59 2.63
CA GLN A 108 -13.33 8.19 3.97
C GLN A 108 -13.21 9.70 3.89
#